data_AF-A0A428W0V3-F1
#
_entry.id   AF-A0A428W0V3-F1
#
_cell.length_a   1.000
_cell.length_b   1.000
_cell.length_c   1.000
_cell.angle_alpha   90.00
_cell.angle_beta   90.00
_cell.angle_gamma   90.00
#
_symmetry.space_group_name_H-M   'P 1'
#
loop_
_entity.id
_entity.type
_entity.pdbx_description
1 polymer ?
#
loop_
_entity_poly.entity_id
_entity_poly.type
_entity_poly.pdbx_seq_one_letter_code
_entity_poly.pdbx_strand_id
1 'polypeptide(L)'
;MTSTLAPASRSVRARLKRRPWTHHNRLAAAVVGVNAVLAATAGPLDPGVLARLVLGNLTLAVLIRQQLVINLLFRLATAATPRRSLRLRWTLGKVYHFGGLHVGGTLCATGWFLVLTGVLTVRGGPAALLVTTWAIAGVLAVMVVLALPRLRARRHDLFERSHRFGGWSLLVLFAVHAVLLAGAAGKPFLGSGPFWVLLVIVTSVALPWLRLRRVPVRITRPSPHVALLSFDYGVTPFAGSSTALSRNPLLAWHSFANVPAPGRAGFRLTVSRAGDWTGALIDDEPAHLWVKGIPTAGVGNIDKLFRRVVWVATGSGIGPCLPHLLSGETPARLVWSTRHPRRTYGEDLVDEILAVQPDAVVWDTDSAGKPDLVELALSAHRDFDAEAVICISNKKTTWHVVEALEARGIPAFGAIWDS
;
A
#
# COMPACT_ATOMS: atom_id res chain seq x y z
N MET A 1 39.11 -3.24 -5.03
CA MET A 1 39.22 -2.42 -3.81
C MET A 1 38.15 -2.89 -2.83
N THR A 2 38.55 -3.53 -1.74
CA THR A 2 37.65 -3.97 -0.66
C THR A 2 37.16 -2.76 0.11
N SER A 3 36.00 -2.23 -0.28
CA SER A 3 35.28 -1.19 0.46
C SER A 3 34.74 -1.80 1.75
N THR A 4 35.49 -1.69 2.83
CA THR A 4 35.00 -2.01 4.18
C THR A 4 34.01 -0.91 4.58
N LEU A 5 32.74 -1.10 4.22
CA LEU A 5 31.63 -0.23 4.62
C LEU A 5 31.71 0.03 6.14
N ALA A 6 31.79 1.29 6.54
CA ALA A 6 31.80 1.66 7.96
C ALA A 6 30.62 0.99 8.70
N PRO A 7 30.84 0.45 9.91
CA PRO A 7 29.83 -0.31 10.63
C PRO A 7 28.64 0.59 10.97
N ALA A 8 27.43 0.07 10.76
CA ALA A 8 26.19 0.74 11.12
C ALA A 8 26.19 1.14 12.61
N SER A 9 25.65 2.31 12.95
CA SER A 9 25.63 2.80 14.33
C SER A 9 24.93 1.79 15.26
N ARG A 10 25.58 1.42 16.38
CA ARG A 10 25.06 0.45 17.37
C ARG A 10 24.06 1.08 18.36
N SER A 11 23.55 2.28 18.09
CA SER A 11 22.67 2.99 19.04
C SER A 11 21.34 2.28 19.25
N VAL A 12 20.78 2.38 20.46
CA VAL A 12 19.42 1.89 20.77
C VAL A 12 18.38 2.50 19.82
N ARG A 13 18.58 3.77 19.43
CA ARG A 13 17.74 4.47 18.44
C ARG A 13 17.80 3.83 17.06
N ALA A 14 18.94 3.29 16.65
CA ALA A 14 19.07 2.55 15.39
C ALA A 14 18.41 1.17 15.47
N ARG A 15 18.43 0.50 16.63
CA ARG A 15 17.69 -0.76 16.87
C ARG A 15 16.17 -0.57 16.80
N LEU A 16 15.65 0.52 17.37
CA LEU A 16 14.21 0.87 17.32
C LEU A 16 13.71 1.28 15.92
N LYS A 17 14.62 1.53 14.97
CA LYS A 17 14.29 1.79 13.55
C LYS A 17 14.27 0.51 12.70
N ARG A 18 14.70 -0.63 13.25
CA ARG A 18 14.75 -1.92 12.55
C ARG A 18 13.51 -2.76 12.84
N ARG A 19 13.27 -3.76 12.00
CA ARG A 19 12.26 -4.79 12.26
C ARG A 19 12.50 -5.47 13.62
N PRO A 20 11.44 -5.73 14.40
CA PRO A 20 10.02 -5.60 14.06
C PRO A 20 9.41 -4.20 14.29
N TRP A 21 10.16 -3.20 14.76
CA TRP A 21 9.63 -1.89 15.17
C TRP A 21 9.47 -0.88 14.02
N THR A 22 8.94 -1.34 12.88
CA THR A 22 8.70 -0.46 11.72
C THR A 22 7.61 0.57 12.03
N HIS A 23 7.56 1.67 11.26
CA HIS A 23 6.49 2.68 11.39
C HIS A 23 5.09 2.06 11.27
N HIS A 24 4.90 1.11 10.36
CA HIS A 24 3.67 0.33 10.24
C HIS A 24 3.28 -0.35 11.57
N ASN A 25 4.20 -1.10 12.20
CA ASN A 25 3.92 -1.81 13.45
C ASN A 25 3.71 -0.85 14.62
N ARG A 26 4.41 0.29 14.64
CA ARG A 26 4.22 1.35 15.65
C ARG A 26 2.84 2.00 15.55
N LEU A 27 2.34 2.23 14.34
CA LEU A 27 0.98 2.74 14.13
C LEU A 27 -0.07 1.73 14.59
N ALA A 28 0.10 0.45 14.28
CA ALA A 28 -0.79 -0.60 14.77
C ALA A 28 -0.79 -0.67 16.31
N ALA A 29 0.40 -0.67 16.92
CA ALA A 29 0.55 -0.67 18.37
C ALA A 29 -0.04 0.59 19.03
N ALA A 30 0.05 1.76 18.39
CA ALA A 30 -0.55 2.99 18.88
C ALA A 30 -2.09 2.88 18.94
N VAL A 31 -2.72 2.33 17.89
CA VAL A 31 -4.18 2.11 17.89
C VAL A 31 -4.58 1.12 19.00
N VAL A 32 -3.82 0.04 19.18
CA VAL A 32 -4.04 -0.92 20.27
C VAL A 32 -3.88 -0.24 21.64
N GLY A 33 -2.84 0.57 21.83
CA GLY A 33 -2.60 1.31 23.06
C GLY A 33 -3.74 2.27 23.41
N VAL A 34 -4.27 3.02 22.42
CA VAL A 34 -5.45 3.86 22.61
C VAL A 34 -6.65 3.04 23.06
N ASN A 35 -6.89 1.87 22.44
CA ASN A 35 -7.98 0.98 22.84
C ASN A 35 -7.79 0.36 24.22
N ALA A 36 -6.54 0.07 24.62
CA ALA A 36 -6.24 -0.42 25.97
C ALA A 36 -6.53 0.65 27.03
N VAL A 37 -6.20 1.92 26.74
CA VAL A 37 -6.60 3.04 27.61
C VAL A 37 -8.12 3.15 27.69
N LEU A 38 -8.83 3.09 26.55
CA LEU A 38 -10.29 3.09 26.54
C LEU A 38 -10.88 1.91 27.32
N ALA A 39 -10.27 0.72 27.27
CA ALA A 39 -10.69 -0.42 28.07
C ALA A 39 -10.53 -0.19 29.57
N ALA A 40 -9.46 0.49 29.98
CA ALA A 40 -9.16 0.78 31.38
C ALA A 40 -9.99 1.94 31.94
N THR A 41 -10.40 2.89 31.10
CA THR A 41 -11.13 4.10 31.53
C THR A 41 -12.62 4.08 31.19
N ALA A 42 -13.08 3.14 30.35
CA ALA A 42 -14.50 2.98 30.10
C ALA A 42 -15.22 2.58 31.39
N GLY A 43 -16.37 3.21 31.64
CA GLY A 43 -17.32 2.77 32.64
C GLY A 43 -17.96 1.42 32.26
N PRO A 44 -19.18 1.12 32.71
CA PRO A 44 -19.84 -0.13 32.37
C PRO A 44 -19.86 -0.41 30.86
N LEU A 45 -19.29 -1.54 30.45
CA LEU A 45 -19.24 -1.98 29.05
C LEU A 45 -20.59 -2.54 28.60
N ASP A 46 -21.59 -1.67 28.51
CA ASP A 46 -22.87 -2.05 27.94
C ASP A 46 -22.76 -2.33 26.42
N PRO A 47 -23.71 -3.09 25.83
CA PRO A 47 -23.68 -3.42 24.41
C PRO A 47 -23.60 -2.21 23.47
N GLY A 48 -24.17 -1.07 23.86
CA GLY A 48 -24.13 0.16 23.07
C GLY A 48 -22.76 0.81 23.06
N VAL A 49 -22.06 0.85 24.21
CA VAL A 49 -20.66 1.30 24.31
C VAL A 49 -19.75 0.41 23.46
N LEU A 50 -19.87 -0.91 23.63
CA LEU A 50 -19.07 -1.88 22.87
C LEU A 50 -19.31 -1.75 21.36
N ALA A 51 -20.57 -1.60 20.92
CA ALA A 51 -20.88 -1.39 19.52
C ALA A 51 -20.26 -0.11 18.95
N ARG A 52 -20.20 0.98 19.72
CA ARG A 52 -19.52 2.22 19.32
C ARG A 52 -18.00 2.04 19.20
N LEU A 53 -17.38 1.29 20.12
CA LEU A 53 -15.95 0.98 20.06
C LEU A 53 -15.61 0.13 18.83
N VAL A 54 -16.43 -0.88 18.53
CA VAL A 54 -16.30 -1.66 17.28
C VAL A 54 -16.41 -0.75 16.07
N LEU A 55 -17.45 0.08 16.03
CA LEU A 55 -17.73 0.94 14.88
C LEU A 55 -16.63 1.99 14.65
N GLY A 56 -16.09 2.60 15.71
CA GLY A 56 -15.00 3.57 15.60
C GLY A 56 -13.72 2.94 15.02
N ASN A 57 -13.35 1.76 15.52
CA ASN A 57 -12.18 1.04 15.00
C ASN A 57 -12.39 0.52 13.57
N LEU A 58 -13.61 0.05 13.23
CA LEU A 58 -13.96 -0.34 11.87
C LEU A 58 -13.91 0.86 10.91
N THR A 59 -14.38 2.03 11.36
CA THR A 59 -14.31 3.28 10.59
C THR A 59 -12.86 3.63 10.26
N LEU A 60 -11.98 3.62 11.26
CA LEU A 60 -10.54 3.84 11.05
C LEU A 60 -9.96 2.83 10.05
N ALA A 61 -10.25 1.55 10.25
CA ALA A 61 -9.73 0.48 9.41
C ALA A 61 -10.14 0.63 7.94
N VAL A 62 -11.38 1.05 7.68
CA VAL A 62 -11.89 1.22 6.32
C VAL A 62 -11.41 2.54 5.70
N LEU A 63 -11.55 3.67 6.40
CA LEU A 63 -11.25 4.98 5.83
C LEU A 63 -9.76 5.13 5.48
N ILE A 64 -8.86 4.56 6.28
CA ILE A 64 -7.43 4.68 6.01
C ILE A 64 -6.98 3.93 4.74
N ARG A 65 -7.81 3.02 4.22
CA ARG A 65 -7.58 2.31 2.95
C ARG A 65 -8.34 2.95 1.78
N GLN A 66 -9.09 4.03 2.00
CA GLN A 66 -9.85 4.72 0.98
C GLN A 66 -8.94 5.64 0.15
N GLN A 67 -9.07 5.59 -1.19
CA GLN A 67 -8.16 6.26 -2.14
C GLN A 67 -8.06 7.80 -2.00
N LEU A 68 -9.18 8.50 -1.76
CA LEU A 68 -9.23 9.93 -1.45
C LEU A 68 -8.53 10.23 -0.12
N VAL A 69 -8.73 9.40 0.91
CA VAL A 69 -8.06 9.58 2.21
C VAL A 69 -6.56 9.37 2.05
N ILE A 70 -6.13 8.32 1.33
CA ILE A 70 -4.72 8.09 1.03
C ILE A 70 -4.13 9.28 0.26
N ASN A 71 -4.79 9.74 -0.81
CA ASN A 71 -4.34 10.90 -1.58
C ASN A 71 -4.26 12.17 -0.73
N LEU A 72 -5.21 12.38 0.19
CA LEU A 72 -5.17 13.50 1.14
C LEU A 72 -3.97 13.39 2.08
N LEU A 73 -3.71 12.21 2.65
CA LEU A 73 -2.57 12.00 3.54
C LEU A 73 -1.24 12.28 2.84
N PHE A 74 -1.07 11.79 1.61
CA PHE A 74 0.11 12.09 0.81
C PHE A 74 0.21 13.58 0.51
N ARG A 75 -0.88 14.21 0.05
CA ARG A 75 -0.90 15.65 -0.24
C ARG A 75 -0.48 16.49 0.97
N LEU A 76 -0.99 16.15 2.17
CA LEU A 76 -0.63 16.84 3.41
C LEU A 76 0.83 16.58 3.80
N ALA A 77 1.29 15.33 3.68
CA ALA A 77 2.67 14.98 4.00
C ALA A 77 3.67 15.66 3.06
N THR A 78 3.41 15.64 1.75
CA THR A 78 4.29 16.18 0.71
C THR A 78 4.13 17.69 0.48
N ALA A 79 3.17 18.35 1.14
CA ALA A 79 3.07 19.80 1.14
C ALA A 79 4.20 20.48 1.93
N ALA A 80 4.93 19.74 2.77
CA ALA A 80 6.08 20.27 3.49
C ALA A 80 7.19 20.68 2.50
N THR A 81 7.55 21.96 2.51
CA THR A 81 8.55 22.49 1.58
C THR A 81 9.95 21.93 1.86
N PRO A 82 10.83 21.82 0.84
CA PRO A 82 12.23 21.43 1.01
C PRO A 82 13.08 22.39 1.89
N ARG A 83 12.49 23.49 2.40
CA ARG A 83 13.09 24.40 3.38
C ARG A 83 13.01 23.86 4.82
N ARG A 84 12.10 22.92 5.09
CA ARG A 84 11.96 22.29 6.40
C ARG A 84 13.14 21.36 6.69
N SER A 85 13.40 21.11 7.97
CA SER A 85 14.51 20.25 8.39
C SER A 85 14.41 18.84 7.79
N LEU A 86 15.55 18.24 7.44
CA LEU A 86 15.60 16.90 6.85
C LEU A 86 14.95 15.85 7.76
N ARG A 87 15.03 16.02 9.08
CA ARG A 87 14.38 15.12 10.06
C ARG A 87 12.85 15.12 9.93
N LEU A 88 12.25 16.29 9.72
CA LEU A 88 10.80 16.39 9.52
C LEU A 88 10.41 15.73 8.19
N ARG A 89 11.11 16.06 7.11
CA ARG A 89 10.87 15.51 5.76
C ARG A 89 11.05 13.98 5.73
N TRP A 90 12.06 13.47 6.43
CA TRP A 90 12.25 12.03 6.62
C TRP A 90 11.05 11.38 7.34
N THR A 91 10.53 12.02 8.39
CA THR A 91 9.37 11.50 9.13
C THR A 91 8.10 11.53 8.29
N LEU A 92 7.83 12.64 7.59
CA LEU A 92 6.69 12.79 6.69
C LEU A 92 6.76 11.79 5.52
N GLY A 93 7.97 11.51 5.01
CA GLY A 93 8.20 10.49 3.98
C GLY A 93 7.79 9.08 4.41
N LYS A 94 7.50 8.82 5.69
CA LYS A 94 6.95 7.53 6.17
C LYS A 94 5.42 7.45 6.10
N VAL A 95 4.74 8.41 5.47
CA VAL A 95 3.28 8.44 5.32
C VAL A 95 2.69 7.15 4.73
N TYR A 96 3.42 6.49 3.82
CA TYR A 96 2.98 5.23 3.19
C TYR A 96 2.85 4.04 4.15
N HIS A 97 3.23 4.18 5.44
CA HIS A 97 3.04 3.16 6.47
C HIS A 97 1.61 3.13 7.06
N PHE A 98 0.67 3.92 6.51
CA PHE A 98 -0.72 4.03 6.98
C PHE A 98 -1.46 2.69 7.13
N GLY A 99 -1.03 1.62 6.42
CA GLY A 99 -1.57 0.27 6.62
C GLY A 99 -1.47 -0.24 8.07
N GLY A 100 -0.58 0.32 8.89
CA GLY A 100 -0.51 0.00 10.32
C GLY A 100 -1.76 0.42 11.08
N LEU A 101 -2.36 1.56 10.72
CA LEU A 101 -3.64 2.00 11.30
C LEU A 101 -4.78 1.07 10.89
N HIS A 102 -4.76 0.54 9.66
CA HIS A 102 -5.72 -0.45 9.21
C HIS A 102 -5.64 -1.72 10.06
N VAL A 103 -4.43 -2.29 10.20
CA VAL A 103 -4.22 -3.50 11.01
C VAL A 103 -4.64 -3.27 12.47
N GLY A 104 -4.20 -2.16 13.09
CA GLY A 104 -4.57 -1.81 14.46
C GLY A 104 -6.08 -1.67 14.64
N GLY A 105 -6.74 -0.97 13.72
CA GLY A 105 -8.20 -0.80 13.71
C GLY A 105 -8.93 -2.13 13.53
N THR A 106 -8.52 -2.98 12.60
CA THR A 106 -9.15 -4.30 12.39
C THR A 106 -8.99 -5.22 13.60
N LEU A 107 -7.80 -5.26 14.22
CA LEU A 107 -7.57 -6.04 15.44
C LEU A 107 -8.45 -5.56 16.60
N CYS A 108 -8.52 -4.25 16.83
CA CYS A 108 -9.33 -3.69 17.91
C CYS A 108 -10.83 -3.84 17.64
N ALA A 109 -11.30 -3.60 16.41
CA ALA A 109 -12.68 -3.83 16.03
C ALA A 109 -13.10 -5.29 16.25
N THR A 110 -12.24 -6.24 15.86
CA THR A 110 -12.48 -7.67 16.08
C THR A 110 -12.49 -8.01 17.57
N GLY A 111 -11.52 -7.53 18.34
CA GLY A 111 -11.44 -7.78 19.78
C GLY A 111 -12.67 -7.27 20.53
N TRP A 112 -13.06 -6.01 20.29
CA TRP A 112 -14.28 -5.45 20.89
C TRP A 112 -15.54 -6.18 20.45
N PHE A 113 -15.60 -6.64 19.20
CA PHE A 113 -16.75 -7.38 18.70
C PHE A 113 -16.86 -8.77 19.36
N LEU A 114 -15.74 -9.43 19.67
CA LEU A 114 -15.75 -10.67 20.44
C LEU A 114 -16.23 -10.44 21.88
N VAL A 115 -15.84 -9.33 22.52
CA VAL A 115 -16.38 -8.95 23.84
C VAL A 115 -17.89 -8.70 23.75
N LEU A 116 -18.36 -7.95 22.75
CA LEU A 116 -19.78 -7.73 22.50
C LEU A 116 -20.53 -9.05 22.28
N THR A 117 -19.94 -9.98 21.53
CA THR A 117 -20.49 -11.31 21.29
C THR A 117 -20.69 -12.08 22.60
N GLY A 118 -19.68 -12.09 23.47
CA GLY A 118 -19.78 -12.71 24.80
C GLY A 118 -20.87 -12.07 25.65
N VAL A 119 -20.91 -10.73 25.73
CA VAL A 119 -21.91 -10.00 26.52
C VAL A 119 -23.33 -10.28 26.04
N LEU A 120 -23.59 -10.22 24.73
CA LEU A 120 -24.92 -10.50 24.18
C LEU A 120 -25.33 -11.95 24.40
N THR A 121 -24.38 -12.89 24.28
CA THR A 121 -24.64 -14.32 24.52
C THR A 121 -25.04 -14.59 25.97
N VAL A 122 -24.35 -13.99 26.94
CA VAL A 122 -24.64 -14.18 28.37
C VAL A 122 -25.94 -13.50 28.79
N ARG A 123 -26.20 -12.27 28.31
CA ARG A 123 -27.40 -11.52 28.69
C ARG A 123 -28.69 -12.15 28.15
N GLY A 124 -28.58 -12.91 27.06
CA GLY A 124 -29.73 -13.38 26.31
C GLY A 124 -30.37 -12.22 25.54
N GLY A 125 -30.76 -12.48 24.30
CA GLY A 125 -31.38 -11.49 23.44
C GLY A 125 -32.19 -12.15 22.33
N PRO A 126 -32.87 -11.36 21.49
CA PRO A 126 -33.62 -11.89 20.37
C PRO A 126 -32.73 -12.81 19.50
N ALA A 127 -33.24 -13.97 19.12
CA ALA A 127 -32.48 -14.99 18.38
C ALA A 127 -31.81 -14.42 17.12
N ALA A 128 -32.51 -13.54 16.38
CA ALA A 128 -31.97 -12.89 15.19
C ALA A 128 -30.72 -12.04 15.48
N LEU A 129 -30.67 -11.34 16.61
CA LEU A 129 -29.50 -10.56 17.01
C LEU A 129 -28.32 -11.50 17.28
N LEU A 130 -28.52 -12.54 18.10
CA LEU A 130 -27.47 -13.50 18.46
C LEU A 130 -26.91 -14.24 17.24
N VAL A 131 -27.78 -14.72 16.34
CA VAL A 131 -27.37 -15.39 15.10
C VAL A 131 -26.53 -14.45 14.24
N THR A 132 -26.96 -13.20 14.08
CA THR A 132 -26.22 -12.20 13.30
C THR A 132 -24.87 -11.90 13.96
N THR A 133 -24.82 -11.78 15.29
CA THR A 133 -23.58 -11.55 16.05
C THR A 133 -22.57 -12.67 15.83
N TRP A 134 -22.98 -13.93 15.98
CA TRP A 134 -22.10 -15.08 15.76
C TRP A 134 -21.70 -15.28 14.29
N ALA A 135 -22.58 -14.95 13.34
CA ALA A 135 -22.25 -14.96 11.92
C ALA A 135 -21.13 -13.97 11.59
N ILE A 136 -21.21 -12.73 12.11
CA ILE A 136 -20.14 -11.72 11.96
C ILE A 136 -18.84 -12.23 12.59
N ALA A 137 -18.90 -12.79 13.80
CA ALA A 137 -17.71 -13.31 14.48
C ALA A 137 -17.03 -14.43 13.67
N GLY A 138 -17.81 -15.33 13.08
CA GLY A 138 -17.31 -16.38 12.19
C GLY A 138 -16.62 -15.84 10.93
N VAL A 139 -17.24 -14.88 10.25
CA VAL A 139 -16.65 -14.24 9.05
C VAL A 139 -15.35 -13.50 9.41
N LEU A 140 -15.34 -12.74 10.50
CA LEU A 140 -14.14 -12.06 11.01
C LEU A 140 -13.03 -13.06 11.32
N ALA A 141 -13.34 -14.18 11.99
CA ALA A 141 -12.37 -15.22 12.32
C ALA A 141 -11.72 -15.81 11.07
N VAL A 142 -12.52 -16.15 10.04
CA VAL A 142 -12.00 -16.65 8.75
C VAL A 142 -11.08 -15.62 8.10
N MET A 143 -11.50 -14.35 8.04
CA MET A 143 -10.69 -13.28 7.44
C MET A 143 -9.38 -13.04 8.21
N VAL A 144 -9.39 -13.05 9.54
CA VAL A 144 -8.18 -12.87 10.37
C VAL A 144 -7.22 -14.04 10.20
N VAL A 145 -7.71 -15.29 10.20
CA VAL A 145 -6.88 -16.48 9.99
C VAL A 145 -6.21 -16.44 8.62
N LEU A 146 -6.97 -16.14 7.56
CA LEU A 146 -6.42 -16.04 6.20
C LEU A 146 -5.47 -14.85 6.02
N ALA A 147 -5.63 -13.79 6.83
CA ALA A 147 -4.73 -12.64 6.85
C ALA A 147 -3.38 -12.90 7.54
N LEU A 148 -3.24 -14.01 8.30
CA LEU A 148 -1.98 -14.34 8.98
C LEU A 148 -0.82 -14.39 7.97
N PRO A 149 0.36 -13.77 8.25
CA PRO A 149 1.40 -13.56 7.24
C PRO A 149 1.85 -14.81 6.49
N ARG A 150 1.92 -15.96 7.19
CA ARG A 150 2.29 -17.25 6.59
C ARG A 150 1.21 -17.76 5.64
N LEU A 151 -0.06 -17.68 6.03
CA LEU A 151 -1.18 -18.19 5.24
C LEU A 151 -1.47 -17.27 4.06
N ARG A 152 -1.49 -15.95 4.29
CA ARG A 152 -1.61 -14.93 3.23
C ARG A 152 -0.55 -15.09 2.14
N ALA A 153 0.70 -15.37 2.51
CA ALA A 153 1.78 -15.56 1.54
C ALA A 153 1.64 -16.87 0.74
N ARG A 154 1.17 -17.96 1.39
CA ARG A 154 1.02 -19.27 0.74
C ARG A 154 -0.28 -19.42 -0.06
N ARG A 155 -1.35 -18.75 0.37
CA ARG A 155 -2.72 -18.87 -0.15
C ARG A 155 -3.27 -17.49 -0.49
N HIS A 156 -2.49 -16.73 -1.25
CA HIS A 156 -2.78 -15.33 -1.58
C HIS A 156 -4.17 -15.15 -2.21
N ASP A 157 -4.52 -15.97 -3.19
CA ASP A 157 -5.82 -15.86 -3.89
C ASP A 157 -7.00 -16.16 -2.97
N LEU A 158 -6.86 -17.12 -2.06
CA LEU A 158 -7.90 -17.44 -1.08
C LEU A 158 -8.07 -16.29 -0.09
N PHE A 159 -6.95 -15.72 0.39
CA PHE A 159 -6.98 -14.52 1.21
C PHE A 159 -7.70 -13.38 0.48
N GLU A 160 -7.32 -13.06 -0.75
CA GLU A 160 -7.92 -11.96 -1.52
C GLU A 160 -9.43 -12.15 -1.72
N ARG A 161 -9.86 -13.36 -2.09
CA ARG A 161 -11.29 -13.68 -2.25
C ARG A 161 -12.04 -13.59 -0.91
N SER A 162 -11.49 -14.17 0.16
CA SER A 162 -12.13 -14.11 1.49
C SER A 162 -12.26 -12.67 1.99
N HIS A 163 -11.25 -11.84 1.74
CA HIS A 163 -11.23 -10.47 2.24
C HIS A 163 -12.22 -9.60 1.45
N ARG A 164 -12.34 -9.86 0.14
CA ARG A 164 -13.30 -9.20 -0.74
C ARG A 164 -14.74 -9.57 -0.42
N PHE A 165 -15.09 -10.85 -0.53
CA PHE A 165 -16.47 -11.30 -0.34
C PHE A 165 -16.88 -11.21 1.13
N GLY A 166 -15.99 -11.62 2.05
CA GLY A 166 -16.19 -11.43 3.48
C GLY A 166 -16.35 -9.97 3.87
N GLY A 167 -15.58 -9.06 3.26
CA GLY A 167 -15.75 -7.62 3.47
C GLY A 167 -17.15 -7.11 3.10
N TRP A 168 -17.67 -7.47 1.93
CA TRP A 168 -19.04 -7.12 1.52
C TRP A 168 -20.10 -7.75 2.41
N SER A 169 -19.95 -9.04 2.76
CA SER A 169 -20.84 -9.71 3.70
C SER A 169 -20.85 -9.03 5.06
N LEU A 170 -19.68 -8.64 5.60
CA LEU A 170 -19.58 -7.92 6.86
C LEU A 170 -20.28 -6.56 6.82
N LEU A 171 -20.21 -5.81 5.72
CA LEU A 171 -20.94 -4.54 5.61
C LEU A 171 -22.45 -4.73 5.77
N VAL A 172 -23.01 -5.74 5.09
CA VAL A 172 -24.44 -6.07 5.18
C VAL A 172 -24.78 -6.56 6.59
N LEU A 173 -24.00 -7.50 7.12
CA LEU A 173 -24.25 -8.09 8.43
C LEU A 173 -24.14 -7.04 9.55
N PHE A 174 -23.15 -6.15 9.51
CA PHE A 174 -23.03 -5.07 10.50
C PHE A 174 -24.19 -4.06 10.41
N ALA A 175 -24.69 -3.76 9.21
CA ALA A 175 -25.88 -2.92 9.06
C ALA A 175 -27.12 -3.58 9.69
N VAL A 176 -27.37 -4.87 9.39
CA VAL A 176 -28.45 -5.64 10.00
C VAL A 176 -28.28 -5.72 11.52
N HIS A 177 -27.07 -6.03 12.00
CA HIS A 177 -26.76 -6.10 13.42
C HIS A 177 -27.02 -4.77 14.12
N ALA A 178 -26.68 -3.63 13.52
CA ALA A 178 -26.93 -2.31 14.10
C ALA A 178 -28.43 -2.00 14.20
N VAL A 179 -29.23 -2.38 13.19
CA VAL A 179 -30.70 -2.27 13.23
C VAL A 179 -31.27 -3.13 14.37
N LEU A 180 -30.87 -4.41 14.44
CA LEU A 180 -31.35 -5.34 15.46
C LEU A 180 -30.97 -4.90 16.88
N LEU A 181 -29.74 -4.41 17.06
CA LEU A 181 -29.27 -3.92 18.35
C LEU A 181 -30.02 -2.65 18.79
N ALA A 182 -30.31 -1.73 17.87
CA ALA A 182 -31.11 -0.54 18.15
C ALA A 182 -32.56 -0.93 18.52
N GLY A 183 -33.17 -1.85 17.77
CA GLY A 183 -34.50 -2.38 18.04
C GLY A 183 -34.59 -3.06 19.41
N ALA A 184 -33.62 -3.90 19.77
CA ALA A 184 -33.54 -4.53 21.09
C ALA A 184 -33.41 -3.51 22.24
N ALA A 185 -32.87 -2.32 21.96
CA ALA A 185 -32.78 -1.21 22.91
C ALA A 185 -33.99 -0.26 22.86
N GLY A 186 -35.01 -0.54 22.05
CA GLY A 186 -36.18 0.32 21.87
C GLY A 186 -35.87 1.68 21.21
N LYS A 187 -34.79 1.76 20.42
CA LYS A 187 -34.31 3.01 19.80
C LYS A 187 -34.39 2.96 18.28
N PRO A 188 -34.68 4.08 17.61
CA PRO A 188 -34.60 4.15 16.16
C PRO A 188 -33.15 4.05 15.68
N PHE A 189 -32.92 3.26 14.62
CA PHE A 189 -31.61 3.19 13.96
C PHE A 189 -31.40 4.34 12.98
N LEU A 190 -32.39 4.64 12.14
CA LEU A 190 -32.30 5.72 11.15
C LEU A 190 -32.09 7.07 11.85
N GLY A 191 -31.16 7.87 11.33
CA GLY A 191 -30.78 9.16 11.93
C GLY A 191 -29.87 9.07 13.16
N SER A 192 -29.64 7.87 13.71
CA SER A 192 -28.70 7.68 14.83
C SER A 192 -27.25 7.88 14.42
N GLY A 193 -26.36 8.14 15.39
CA GLY A 193 -24.91 8.22 15.15
C GLY A 193 -24.34 6.98 14.42
N PRO A 194 -24.65 5.74 14.88
CA PRO A 194 -24.22 4.53 14.19
C PRO A 194 -24.69 4.43 12.73
N PHE A 195 -25.89 4.90 12.41
CA PHE A 195 -26.40 4.92 11.04
C PHE A 195 -25.52 5.78 10.12
N TRP A 196 -25.22 7.02 10.52
CA TRP A 196 -24.40 7.92 9.71
C TRP A 196 -22.97 7.41 9.53
N VAL A 197 -22.38 6.83 10.58
CA VAL A 197 -21.02 6.26 10.49
C VAL A 197 -21.01 5.03 9.57
N LEU A 198 -22.00 4.13 9.66
CA LEU A 198 -22.10 3.00 8.73
C LEU A 198 -22.34 3.47 7.28
N LEU A 199 -23.14 4.51 7.07
CA LEU A 199 -23.34 5.08 5.73
C LEU A 199 -22.02 5.61 5.14
N VAL A 200 -21.19 6.28 5.94
CA VAL A 200 -19.85 6.72 5.53
C VAL A 200 -18.96 5.52 5.17
N ILE A 201 -18.96 4.46 5.98
CA ILE A 201 -18.19 3.24 5.72
C ILE A 201 -18.62 2.59 4.40
N VAL A 202 -19.93 2.36 4.21
CA VAL A 202 -20.48 1.74 3.01
C VAL A 202 -20.18 2.59 1.77
N THR A 203 -20.39 3.90 1.85
CA THR A 203 -20.09 4.83 0.76
C THR A 203 -18.60 4.81 0.41
N SER A 204 -17.72 4.80 1.41
CA SER A 204 -16.27 4.71 1.25
C SER A 204 -15.84 3.46 0.47
N VAL A 205 -16.41 2.30 0.81
CA VAL A 205 -16.11 1.01 0.15
C VAL A 205 -16.73 0.94 -1.26
N ALA A 206 -17.94 1.47 -1.44
CA ALA A 206 -18.65 1.44 -2.73
C ALA A 206 -18.05 2.40 -3.76
N LEU A 207 -17.51 3.55 -3.35
CA LEU A 207 -17.12 4.63 -4.25
C LEU A 207 -16.13 4.21 -5.36
N PRO A 208 -15.09 3.38 -5.11
CA PRO A 208 -14.23 2.90 -6.19
C PRO A 208 -14.95 2.05 -7.22
N TRP A 209 -15.98 1.29 -6.81
CA TRP A 209 -16.77 0.42 -7.69
C TRP A 209 -17.74 1.20 -8.56
N LEU A 210 -18.24 2.35 -8.09
CA LEU A 210 -19.01 3.29 -8.92
C LEU A 210 -18.18 3.86 -10.09
N ARG A 211 -16.85 3.73 -10.02
CA ARG A 211 -15.90 4.11 -11.08
C ARG A 211 -15.31 2.91 -11.82
N LEU A 212 -15.93 1.73 -11.71
CA LEU A 212 -15.52 0.54 -12.45
C LEU A 212 -15.73 0.78 -13.96
N ARG A 213 -14.67 0.60 -14.75
CA ARG A 213 -14.71 0.76 -16.21
C ARG A 213 -13.91 -0.35 -16.88
N ARG A 214 -14.40 -0.82 -18.03
CA ARG A 214 -13.62 -1.62 -18.97
C ARG A 214 -12.99 -0.66 -19.96
N VAL A 215 -11.67 -0.61 -20.01
CA VAL A 215 -10.92 0.38 -20.80
C VAL A 215 -10.05 -0.31 -21.84
N PRO A 216 -9.87 0.29 -23.03
CA PRO A 216 -8.93 -0.23 -24.02
C PRO A 216 -7.50 -0.13 -23.50
N VAL A 217 -6.67 -1.10 -23.88
CA VAL A 217 -5.24 -1.09 -23.59
C VAL A 217 -4.47 -1.50 -24.85
N ARG A 218 -3.38 -0.79 -25.13
CA ARG A 218 -2.41 -1.20 -26.14
C ARG A 218 -1.23 -1.86 -25.44
N ILE A 219 -0.88 -3.07 -25.84
CA ILE A 219 0.19 -3.84 -25.21
C ILE A 219 1.33 -3.96 -26.21
N THR A 220 2.53 -3.60 -25.77
CA THR A 220 3.79 -3.92 -26.46
C THR A 220 4.55 -4.90 -25.60
N ARG A 221 5.07 -5.97 -26.19
CA ARG A 221 5.80 -7.03 -25.48
C ARG A 221 7.25 -7.10 -25.97
N PRO A 222 8.19 -6.35 -25.35
CA PRO A 222 9.60 -6.39 -25.73
C PRO A 222 10.25 -7.76 -25.51
N SER A 223 9.74 -8.55 -24.56
CA SER A 223 10.25 -9.88 -24.26
C SER A 223 9.16 -10.77 -23.65
N PRO A 224 9.37 -12.10 -23.55
CA PRO A 224 8.44 -12.99 -22.83
C PRO A 224 8.25 -12.66 -21.34
N HIS A 225 9.12 -11.82 -20.78
CA HIS A 225 9.12 -11.46 -19.37
C HIS A 225 8.40 -10.14 -19.07
N VAL A 226 8.27 -9.22 -20.04
CA VAL A 226 7.77 -7.85 -19.81
C VAL A 226 6.72 -7.47 -20.83
N ALA A 227 5.64 -6.84 -20.36
CA ALA A 227 4.66 -6.13 -21.18
C ALA A 227 4.60 -4.65 -20.77
N LEU A 228 4.58 -3.77 -21.76
CA LEU A 228 4.38 -2.33 -21.64
C LEU A 228 2.95 -2.02 -22.07
N LEU A 229 2.11 -1.65 -21.11
CA LEU A 229 0.70 -1.36 -21.33
C LEU A 229 0.52 0.15 -21.48
N SER A 230 -0.14 0.59 -22.53
CA SER A 230 -0.47 2.00 -22.77
C SER A 230 -1.97 2.21 -22.68
N PHE A 231 -2.37 3.24 -21.93
CA PHE A 231 -3.75 3.62 -21.68
C PHE A 231 -3.98 5.07 -22.07
N ASP A 232 -5.04 5.33 -22.84
CA ASP A 232 -5.54 6.67 -23.11
C ASP A 232 -7.07 6.63 -23.20
N TYR A 233 -7.72 6.75 -22.03
CA TYR A 233 -9.19 6.66 -21.89
C TYR A 233 -9.75 7.89 -21.16
N GLY A 234 -9.09 9.05 -21.30
CA GLY A 234 -9.47 10.30 -20.63
C GLY A 234 -9.02 10.42 -19.17
N VAL A 235 -8.06 9.60 -18.74
CA VAL A 235 -7.41 9.70 -17.42
C VAL A 235 -5.91 9.82 -17.60
N THR A 236 -5.36 10.95 -17.13
CA THR A 236 -3.92 11.18 -17.01
C THR A 236 -3.56 11.23 -15.52
N PRO A 237 -2.93 10.18 -14.96
CA PRO A 237 -2.55 10.13 -13.56
C PRO A 237 -1.34 11.02 -13.26
N PHE A 238 -1.12 11.32 -11.97
CA PHE A 238 0.06 12.06 -11.50
C PHE A 238 1.25 11.13 -11.21
N ALA A 239 2.49 11.65 -11.27
CA ALA A 239 3.70 10.91 -10.95
C ALA A 239 3.69 10.37 -9.50
N GLY A 240 4.11 9.11 -9.34
CA GLY A 240 4.07 8.42 -8.05
C GLY A 240 2.69 7.90 -7.63
N SER A 241 1.73 7.85 -8.56
CA SER A 241 0.44 7.19 -8.35
C SER A 241 0.42 5.76 -8.92
N SER A 242 -0.59 4.99 -8.52
CA SER A 242 -0.84 3.64 -9.02
C SER A 242 -2.30 3.45 -9.41
N THR A 243 -2.54 2.51 -10.31
CA THR A 243 -3.88 2.09 -10.78
C THR A 243 -4.03 0.59 -10.59
N ALA A 244 -5.19 0.17 -10.07
CA ALA A 244 -5.54 -1.23 -9.96
C ALA A 244 -6.13 -1.74 -11.27
N LEU A 245 -5.56 -2.81 -11.80
CA LEU A 245 -6.00 -3.51 -12.99
C LEU A 245 -6.64 -4.85 -12.66
N SER A 246 -7.60 -5.26 -13.48
CA SER A 246 -8.17 -6.59 -13.42
C SER A 246 -8.54 -7.11 -14.80
N ARG A 247 -8.40 -8.43 -14.95
CA ARG A 247 -8.93 -9.18 -16.10
C ARG A 247 -10.37 -9.65 -15.85
N ASN A 248 -10.71 -9.92 -14.60
CA ASN A 248 -12.06 -10.26 -14.15
C ASN A 248 -12.38 -9.46 -12.87
N PRO A 249 -13.24 -8.43 -12.96
CA PRO A 249 -13.39 -7.42 -11.92
C PRO A 249 -13.91 -7.99 -10.59
N LEU A 250 -14.53 -9.17 -10.61
CA LEU A 250 -15.03 -9.84 -9.41
C LEU A 250 -13.96 -10.65 -8.67
N LEU A 251 -12.86 -11.03 -9.33
CA LEU A 251 -11.91 -12.02 -8.78
C LEU A 251 -10.58 -11.44 -8.28
N ALA A 252 -9.74 -10.88 -9.17
CA ALA A 252 -8.35 -10.52 -8.85
C ALA A 252 -8.06 -9.07 -9.25
N TRP A 253 -7.51 -8.25 -8.35
CA TRP A 253 -7.08 -6.88 -8.63
C TRP A 253 -5.58 -6.71 -8.31
N HIS A 254 -4.81 -6.16 -9.24
CA HIS A 254 -3.38 -5.93 -9.07
C HIS A 254 -3.03 -4.47 -9.35
N SER A 255 -2.30 -3.83 -8.43
CA SER A 255 -1.90 -2.43 -8.56
C SER A 255 -0.56 -2.30 -9.26
N PHE A 256 -0.49 -1.40 -10.25
CA PHE A 256 0.73 -1.08 -10.99
C PHE A 256 0.99 0.43 -10.92
N ALA A 257 2.26 0.83 -10.89
CA ALA A 257 2.65 2.23 -10.85
C ALA A 257 2.45 2.89 -12.22
N ASN A 258 1.79 4.04 -12.22
CA ASN A 258 1.49 4.80 -13.41
C ASN A 258 2.73 5.52 -13.92
N VAL A 259 2.99 5.45 -15.23
CA VAL A 259 4.06 6.15 -15.94
C VAL A 259 3.45 7.15 -16.94
N PRO A 260 2.88 8.29 -16.48
CA PRO A 260 2.53 9.39 -17.38
C PRO A 260 3.80 9.96 -18.03
N ALA A 261 3.70 10.36 -19.29
CA ALA A 261 4.76 11.09 -19.99
C ALA A 261 4.45 12.60 -19.94
N PRO A 262 5.46 13.48 -19.75
CA PRO A 262 5.24 14.93 -19.78
C PRO A 262 4.56 15.38 -21.07
N GLY A 263 3.53 16.22 -20.95
CA GLY A 263 2.81 16.80 -22.10
C GLY A 263 1.95 15.81 -22.90
N ARG A 264 1.80 14.55 -22.47
CA ARG A 264 0.97 13.55 -23.16
C ARG A 264 -0.23 13.11 -22.31
N ALA A 265 -1.36 12.92 -22.96
CA ALA A 265 -2.52 12.31 -22.34
C ALA A 265 -2.27 10.81 -22.06
N GLY A 266 -2.94 10.27 -21.05
CA GLY A 266 -2.85 8.86 -20.71
C GLY A 266 -1.60 8.51 -19.89
N PHE A 267 -1.28 7.22 -19.85
CA PHE A 267 -0.14 6.68 -19.10
C PHE A 267 0.28 5.30 -19.58
N ARG A 268 1.51 4.92 -19.20
CA ARG A 268 2.05 3.58 -19.42
C ARG A 268 2.15 2.82 -18.10
N LEU A 269 2.13 1.49 -18.15
CA LEU A 269 2.46 0.60 -17.05
C LEU A 269 3.50 -0.42 -17.51
N THR A 270 4.49 -0.70 -16.68
CA THR A 270 5.43 -1.79 -16.90
C THR A 270 5.01 -2.99 -16.07
N VAL A 271 4.60 -4.08 -16.72
CA VAL A 271 4.22 -5.33 -16.07
C VAL A 271 5.27 -6.38 -16.37
N SER A 272 5.73 -7.08 -15.34
CA SER A 272 6.69 -8.17 -15.50
C SER A 272 6.13 -9.46 -14.95
N ARG A 273 6.58 -10.57 -15.54
CA ARG A 273 6.14 -11.93 -15.20
C ARG A 273 6.63 -12.28 -13.80
N ALA A 274 5.73 -12.24 -12.82
CA ALA A 274 6.00 -12.53 -11.42
C ALA A 274 5.07 -13.59 -10.81
N GLY A 275 3.97 -13.91 -11.48
CA GLY A 275 3.00 -14.94 -11.09
C GLY A 275 1.94 -15.13 -12.15
N ASP A 276 1.01 -16.05 -11.89
CA ASP A 276 0.05 -16.56 -12.87
C ASP A 276 -0.75 -15.46 -13.56
N TRP A 277 -1.28 -14.49 -12.80
CA TRP A 277 -2.03 -13.38 -13.36
C TRP A 277 -1.22 -12.53 -14.34
N THR A 278 0.02 -12.15 -13.97
CA THR A 278 0.90 -11.35 -14.82
C THR A 278 1.42 -12.14 -16.01
N GLY A 279 1.68 -13.44 -15.84
CA GLY A 279 2.11 -14.32 -16.93
C GLY A 279 1.03 -14.43 -17.98
N ALA A 280 -0.19 -14.77 -17.57
CA ALA A 280 -1.33 -14.84 -18.47
C ALA A 280 -1.62 -13.50 -19.14
N LEU A 281 -1.49 -12.36 -18.44
CA LEU A 281 -1.65 -11.04 -19.07
C LEU A 281 -0.65 -10.81 -20.21
N ILE A 282 0.61 -11.18 -20.00
CA ILE A 282 1.69 -11.03 -20.99
C ILE A 282 1.50 -11.98 -22.17
N ASP A 283 0.96 -13.18 -21.93
CA ASP A 283 0.76 -14.19 -22.98
C ASP A 283 -0.50 -13.94 -23.82
N ASP A 284 -1.59 -13.47 -23.20
CA ASP A 284 -2.88 -13.31 -23.86
C ASP A 284 -3.06 -11.94 -24.56
N GLU A 285 -2.25 -10.95 -24.20
CA GLU A 285 -2.26 -9.58 -24.73
C GLU A 285 -3.69 -8.99 -24.94
N PRO A 286 -4.53 -8.94 -23.89
CA PRO A 286 -5.94 -8.58 -24.05
C PRO A 286 -6.10 -7.12 -24.50
N ALA A 287 -7.04 -6.88 -25.42
CA ALA A 287 -7.35 -5.53 -25.91
C ALA A 287 -8.02 -4.62 -24.87
N HIS A 288 -8.56 -5.18 -23.78
CA HIS A 288 -9.28 -4.44 -22.75
C HIS A 288 -8.98 -4.97 -21.35
N LEU A 289 -8.93 -4.07 -20.37
CA LEU A 289 -8.78 -4.39 -18.96
C LEU A 289 -9.78 -3.61 -18.12
N TRP A 290 -10.05 -4.09 -16.91
CA TRP A 290 -10.88 -3.41 -15.94
C TRP A 290 -10.03 -2.53 -15.03
N VAL A 291 -10.47 -1.29 -14.84
CA VAL A 291 -9.94 -0.33 -13.88
C VAL A 291 -11.03 0.06 -12.89
N LYS A 292 -10.66 0.41 -11.66
CA LYS A 292 -11.60 0.95 -10.68
C LYS A 292 -10.99 2.09 -9.86
N GLY A 293 -11.86 2.95 -9.34
CA GLY A 293 -11.45 4.02 -8.44
C GLY A 293 -10.67 5.14 -9.13
N ILE A 294 -9.73 5.73 -8.39
CA ILE A 294 -8.89 6.84 -8.85
C ILE A 294 -7.39 6.50 -8.73
N PRO A 295 -6.51 7.16 -9.51
CA PRO A 295 -5.07 7.08 -9.29
C PRO A 295 -4.73 7.40 -7.82
N THR A 296 -4.03 6.47 -7.17
CA THR A 296 -3.77 6.54 -5.73
C THR A 296 -2.27 6.70 -5.48
N ALA A 297 -1.89 7.68 -4.66
CA ALA A 297 -0.50 7.96 -4.32
C ALA A 297 0.18 6.75 -3.67
N GLY A 298 1.40 6.46 -4.12
CA GLY A 298 2.26 5.41 -3.60
C GLY A 298 3.56 5.97 -3.04
N VAL A 299 4.44 5.06 -2.60
CA VAL A 299 5.72 5.40 -1.96
C VAL A 299 6.56 6.38 -2.79
N GLY A 300 6.49 6.32 -4.12
CA GLY A 300 7.30 7.19 -4.97
C GLY A 300 7.00 8.68 -4.82
N ASN A 301 5.76 9.04 -4.46
CA ASN A 301 5.32 10.43 -4.31
C ASN A 301 6.07 11.22 -3.23
N ILE A 302 6.81 10.54 -2.36
CA ILE A 302 7.61 11.18 -1.30
C ILE A 302 8.89 11.84 -1.82
N ASP A 303 9.29 11.62 -3.08
CA ASP A 303 10.47 12.26 -3.68
C ASP A 303 10.38 13.79 -3.60
N LYS A 304 9.17 14.34 -3.74
CA LYS A 304 8.83 15.77 -3.62
C LYS A 304 9.25 16.41 -2.29
N LEU A 305 9.48 15.59 -1.25
CA LEU A 305 9.98 16.06 0.04
C LEU A 305 11.47 16.37 0.02
N PHE A 306 12.20 16.05 -1.03
CA PHE A 306 13.66 16.14 -1.07
C PHE A 306 14.12 17.00 -2.23
N ARG A 307 15.30 17.62 -2.08
CA ARG A 307 15.91 18.44 -3.12
C ARG A 307 16.61 17.59 -4.18
N ARG A 308 17.14 16.44 -3.76
CA ARG A 308 17.90 15.49 -4.58
C ARG A 308 17.67 14.09 -4.05
N VAL A 309 17.37 13.15 -4.94
CA VAL A 309 17.12 11.74 -4.57
C VAL A 309 17.92 10.77 -5.42
N VAL A 310 18.28 9.62 -4.85
CA VAL A 310 18.74 8.47 -5.61
C VAL A 310 17.61 7.45 -5.69
N TRP A 311 17.26 7.05 -6.91
CA TRP A 311 16.36 5.92 -7.15
C TRP A 311 17.17 4.65 -7.31
N VAL A 312 16.87 3.63 -6.51
CA VAL A 312 17.46 2.30 -6.62
C VAL A 312 16.39 1.35 -7.10
N ALA A 313 16.52 0.87 -8.34
CA ALA A 313 15.59 -0.07 -8.96
C ALA A 313 16.25 -1.43 -9.18
N THR A 314 15.49 -2.51 -9.05
CA THR A 314 15.91 -3.83 -9.55
C THR A 314 14.89 -4.41 -10.50
N GLY A 315 15.33 -4.91 -11.65
CA GLY A 315 14.43 -5.47 -12.66
C GLY A 315 13.28 -4.50 -12.97
N SER A 316 12.06 -4.99 -12.84
CA SER A 316 10.83 -4.24 -13.13
C SER A 316 10.51 -3.14 -12.13
N GLY A 317 11.26 -3.07 -11.02
CA GLY A 317 11.23 -1.94 -10.10
C GLY A 317 11.56 -0.60 -10.76
N ILE A 318 12.09 -0.60 -12.00
CA ILE A 318 12.26 0.62 -12.80
C ILE A 318 10.93 1.30 -13.13
N GLY A 319 9.84 0.54 -13.36
CA GLY A 319 8.54 1.08 -13.75
C GLY A 319 8.02 2.16 -12.80
N PRO A 320 7.95 1.89 -11.48
CA PRO A 320 7.59 2.91 -10.49
C PRO A 320 8.56 4.10 -10.38
N CYS A 321 9.80 3.99 -10.85
CA CYS A 321 10.77 5.10 -10.87
C CYS A 321 10.57 6.02 -12.08
N LEU A 322 10.24 5.45 -13.25
CA LEU A 322 10.07 6.18 -14.51
C LEU A 322 9.26 7.49 -14.42
N PRO A 323 8.08 7.56 -13.79
CA PRO A 323 7.31 8.80 -13.76
C PRO A 323 8.05 9.96 -13.07
N HIS A 324 8.96 9.65 -12.16
CA HIS A 324 9.75 10.64 -11.44
C HIS A 324 11.00 11.03 -12.22
N LEU A 325 11.63 10.07 -12.90
CA LEU A 325 12.79 10.31 -13.75
C LEU A 325 12.41 11.11 -15.00
N LEU A 326 11.27 10.80 -15.61
CA LEU A 326 10.77 11.47 -16.82
C LEU A 326 10.23 12.87 -16.53
N SER A 327 9.61 13.10 -15.37
CA SER A 327 9.07 14.42 -15.04
C SER A 327 10.17 15.44 -14.74
N GLY A 328 11.31 15.00 -14.19
CA GLY A 328 12.40 15.88 -13.78
C GLY A 328 12.05 16.86 -12.67
N GLU A 329 10.87 16.75 -12.03
CA GLU A 329 10.41 17.67 -10.98
C GLU A 329 11.36 17.70 -9.78
N THR A 330 11.91 16.53 -9.44
CA THR A 330 12.92 16.37 -8.39
C THR A 330 14.21 15.89 -9.02
N PRO A 331 15.34 16.64 -8.90
CA PRO A 331 16.64 16.17 -9.35
C PRO A 331 16.95 14.78 -8.81
N ALA A 332 17.26 13.87 -9.72
CA ALA A 332 17.38 12.45 -9.42
C ALA A 332 18.59 11.82 -10.12
N ARG A 333 19.15 10.79 -9.48
CA ARG A 333 20.09 9.85 -10.10
C ARG A 333 19.56 8.43 -9.99
N LEU A 334 19.73 7.64 -11.05
CA LEU A 334 19.28 6.26 -11.12
C LEU A 334 20.42 5.27 -10.86
N VAL A 335 20.16 4.29 -9.99
CA VAL A 335 20.89 3.04 -9.88
C VAL A 335 19.93 1.91 -10.26
N TRP A 336 20.14 1.27 -11.40
CA TRP A 336 19.27 0.21 -11.90
C TRP A 336 20.04 -1.09 -12.11
N SER A 337 19.72 -2.11 -11.30
CA SER A 337 20.32 -3.44 -11.43
C SER A 337 19.32 -4.41 -12.04
N THR A 338 19.64 -4.97 -13.20
CA THR A 338 18.72 -5.86 -13.91
C THR A 338 19.49 -6.87 -14.76
N ARG A 339 18.80 -7.88 -15.28
CA ARG A 339 19.38 -8.87 -16.19
C ARG A 339 19.11 -8.43 -17.63
N HIS A 340 20.14 -8.28 -18.45
CA HIS A 340 20.03 -7.93 -19.87
C HIS A 340 19.01 -6.80 -20.13
N PRO A 341 19.26 -5.55 -19.67
CA PRO A 341 18.28 -4.46 -19.71
C PRO A 341 17.62 -4.28 -21.08
N ARG A 342 18.42 -4.17 -22.15
CA ARG A 342 17.91 -3.96 -23.51
C ARG A 342 17.11 -5.15 -24.05
N ARG A 343 17.60 -6.39 -23.87
CA ARG A 343 16.86 -7.60 -24.29
C ARG A 343 15.54 -7.80 -23.53
N THR A 344 15.50 -7.41 -22.26
CA THR A 344 14.33 -7.63 -21.40
C THR A 344 13.27 -6.54 -21.57
N TYR A 345 13.70 -5.28 -21.63
CA TYR A 345 12.82 -4.09 -21.60
C TYR A 345 12.67 -3.39 -22.96
N GLY A 346 13.45 -3.79 -23.96
CA GLY A 346 13.49 -3.16 -25.29
C GLY A 346 14.47 -2.00 -25.37
N GLU A 347 14.97 -1.74 -26.57
CA GLU A 347 15.86 -0.62 -26.87
C GLU A 347 15.19 0.72 -26.53
N ASP A 348 13.98 0.95 -27.05
CA ASP A 348 13.23 2.22 -26.90
C ASP A 348 13.09 2.68 -25.46
N LEU A 349 12.74 1.77 -24.54
CA LEU A 349 12.55 2.12 -23.13
C LEU A 349 13.89 2.41 -22.45
N VAL A 350 14.94 1.66 -22.78
CA VAL A 350 16.28 1.89 -22.21
C VAL A 350 16.85 3.21 -22.72
N ASP A 351 16.68 3.51 -24.01
CA ASP A 351 17.13 4.77 -24.60
C ASP A 351 16.35 5.97 -24.03
N GLU A 352 15.04 5.84 -23.83
CA GLU A 352 14.25 6.88 -23.15
C GLU A 352 14.78 7.15 -21.74
N ILE A 353 15.11 6.12 -20.97
CA ILE A 353 15.68 6.26 -19.63
C ILE A 353 17.04 6.97 -19.68
N LEU A 354 17.94 6.52 -20.54
CA LEU A 354 19.30 7.06 -20.63
C LEU A 354 19.31 8.50 -21.18
N ALA A 355 18.34 8.87 -22.02
CA ALA A 355 18.18 10.23 -22.50
C ALA A 355 17.85 11.21 -21.35
N VAL A 356 17.03 10.79 -20.37
CA VAL A 356 16.68 11.64 -19.21
C VAL A 356 17.62 11.44 -18.01
N GLN A 357 18.36 10.34 -17.98
CA GLN A 357 19.30 9.98 -16.91
C GLN A 357 20.64 9.50 -17.51
N PRO A 358 21.43 10.41 -18.11
CA PRO A 358 22.69 10.06 -18.75
C PRO A 358 23.72 9.50 -17.74
N ASP A 359 23.66 9.96 -16.49
CA ASP A 359 24.52 9.48 -15.40
C ASP A 359 23.97 8.23 -14.68
N ALA A 360 23.00 7.52 -15.28
CA ALA A 360 22.43 6.33 -14.66
C ALA A 360 23.47 5.21 -14.50
N VAL A 361 23.55 4.65 -13.29
CA VAL A 361 24.31 3.42 -13.04
C VAL A 361 23.44 2.23 -13.44
N VAL A 362 23.57 1.77 -14.68
CA VAL A 362 22.88 0.56 -15.17
C VAL A 362 23.79 -0.65 -14.98
N TRP A 363 23.45 -1.52 -14.04
CA TRP A 363 24.21 -2.72 -13.70
C TRP A 363 23.56 -3.96 -14.32
N ASP A 364 24.18 -4.52 -15.36
CA ASP A 364 23.75 -5.80 -15.94
C ASP A 364 24.27 -6.97 -15.10
N THR A 365 23.34 -7.63 -14.40
CA THR A 365 23.64 -8.76 -13.50
C THR A 365 24.05 -10.03 -14.23
N ASP A 366 23.81 -10.14 -15.54
CA ASP A 366 24.25 -11.30 -16.32
C ASP A 366 25.76 -11.26 -16.58
N SER A 367 26.28 -10.09 -16.96
CA SER A 367 27.68 -9.90 -17.31
C SER A 367 28.56 -9.56 -16.09
N ALA A 368 28.05 -8.78 -15.14
CA ALA A 368 28.82 -8.31 -13.99
C ALA A 368 28.48 -9.04 -12.67
N GLY A 369 27.60 -10.05 -12.71
CA GLY A 369 27.12 -10.73 -11.52
C GLY A 369 26.25 -9.85 -10.62
N LYS A 370 25.89 -10.36 -9.44
CA LYS A 370 25.00 -9.64 -8.51
C LYS A 370 25.76 -8.55 -7.74
N PRO A 371 25.35 -7.28 -7.78
CA PRO A 371 26.05 -6.21 -7.08
C PRO A 371 25.72 -6.15 -5.58
N ASP A 372 26.60 -5.50 -4.82
CA ASP A 372 26.20 -4.91 -3.53
C ASP A 372 25.40 -3.62 -3.79
N LEU A 373 24.08 -3.74 -3.75
CA LEU A 373 23.17 -2.62 -3.97
C LEU A 373 23.27 -1.54 -2.88
N VAL A 374 23.72 -1.88 -1.66
CA VAL A 374 23.93 -0.90 -0.61
C VAL A 374 25.12 -0.02 -0.96
N GLU A 375 26.20 -0.62 -1.44
CA GLU A 375 27.39 0.10 -1.88
C GLU A 375 27.11 1.00 -3.09
N LEU A 376 26.44 0.46 -4.12
CA LEU A 376 26.06 1.26 -5.30
C LEU A 376 25.17 2.45 -4.91
N ALA A 377 24.20 2.24 -4.02
CA ALA A 377 23.33 3.30 -3.52
C ALA A 377 24.11 4.34 -2.70
N LEU A 378 25.08 3.92 -1.89
CA LEU A 378 25.93 4.81 -1.09
C LEU A 378 26.86 5.66 -1.96
N SER A 379 27.46 5.07 -3.00
CA SER A 379 28.29 5.81 -3.96
C SER A 379 27.43 6.86 -4.65
N ALA A 380 26.33 6.45 -5.30
CA ALA A 380 25.44 7.36 -6.00
C ALA A 380 24.89 8.47 -5.09
N HIS A 381 24.59 8.15 -3.83
CA HIS A 381 24.11 9.12 -2.85
C HIS A 381 25.18 10.19 -2.52
N ARG A 382 26.44 9.79 -2.35
CA ARG A 382 27.56 10.71 -2.09
C ARG A 382 27.91 11.53 -3.33
N ASP A 383 28.05 10.87 -4.47
CA ASP A 383 28.48 11.48 -5.73
C ASP A 383 27.45 12.50 -6.25
N PHE A 384 26.17 12.30 -5.92
CA PHE A 384 25.08 13.21 -6.32
C PHE A 384 24.71 14.24 -5.24
N ASP A 385 25.30 14.13 -4.04
CA ASP A 385 24.89 14.88 -2.84
C ASP A 385 23.37 14.79 -2.60
N ALA A 386 22.85 13.56 -2.62
CA ALA A 386 21.42 13.31 -2.47
C ALA A 386 20.98 13.46 -1.01
N GLU A 387 19.74 13.86 -0.76
CA GLU A 387 19.18 13.92 0.60
C GLU A 387 18.53 12.60 1.02
N ALA A 388 18.10 11.79 0.06
CA ALA A 388 17.38 10.54 0.31
C ALA A 388 17.61 9.49 -0.78
N VAL A 389 17.33 8.22 -0.42
CA VAL A 389 17.36 7.07 -1.34
C VAL A 389 16.00 6.39 -1.35
N ILE A 390 15.42 6.16 -2.53
CA ILE A 390 14.14 5.47 -2.70
C ILE A 390 14.41 4.15 -3.46
N CYS A 391 14.18 3.02 -2.79
CA CYS A 391 14.45 1.69 -3.30
C CYS A 391 13.17 0.95 -3.71
N ILE A 392 13.08 0.61 -4.99
CA ILE A 392 12.00 -0.19 -5.58
C ILE A 392 12.58 -1.54 -6.03
N SER A 393 12.35 -2.56 -5.21
CA SER A 393 12.87 -3.92 -5.42
C SER A 393 11.94 -4.95 -4.77
N ASN A 394 12.36 -6.21 -4.76
CA ASN A 394 11.68 -7.25 -3.99
C ASN A 394 11.84 -7.03 -2.47
N LYS A 395 11.02 -7.77 -1.71
CA LYS A 395 10.91 -7.68 -0.25
C LYS A 395 12.24 -7.71 0.49
N LYS A 396 13.06 -8.70 0.18
CA LYS A 396 14.32 -8.94 0.89
C LYS A 396 15.32 -7.82 0.58
N THR A 397 15.45 -7.47 -0.69
CA THR A 397 16.40 -6.45 -1.14
C THR A 397 16.02 -5.06 -0.62
N THR A 398 14.75 -4.65 -0.77
CA THR A 398 14.30 -3.34 -0.28
C THR A 398 14.53 -3.18 1.21
N TRP A 399 14.21 -4.19 2.02
CA TRP A 399 14.46 -4.11 3.47
C TRP A 399 15.94 -3.99 3.79
N HIS A 400 16.77 -4.79 3.12
CA HIS A 400 18.21 -4.73 3.31
C HIS A 400 18.78 -3.34 2.99
N VAL A 401 18.46 -2.79 1.83
CA VAL A 401 18.94 -1.47 1.39
C VAL A 401 18.45 -0.37 2.32
N VAL A 402 17.14 -0.32 2.60
CA VAL A 402 16.55 0.72 3.46
C VAL A 402 17.14 0.67 4.87
N GLU A 403 17.17 -0.50 5.51
CA GLU A 403 17.69 -0.62 6.88
C GLU A 403 19.19 -0.32 6.96
N ALA A 404 19.98 -0.72 5.94
CA ALA A 404 21.41 -0.45 5.89
C ALA A 404 21.72 1.05 5.76
N LEU A 405 20.95 1.78 4.94
CA LEU A 405 21.11 3.22 4.75
C LEU A 405 20.60 4.02 5.96
N GLU A 406 19.44 3.66 6.51
CA GLU A 406 18.89 4.35 7.69
C GLU A 406 19.77 4.19 8.93
N ALA A 407 20.42 3.02 9.09
CA ALA A 407 21.37 2.80 10.19
C ALA A 407 22.65 3.63 10.07
N ARG A 408 22.92 4.19 8.88
CA ARG A 408 23.99 5.16 8.56
C ARG A 408 23.51 6.61 8.60
N GLY A 409 22.26 6.84 9.03
CA GLY A 409 21.69 8.19 9.14
C GLY A 409 21.15 8.76 7.84
N ILE A 410 21.10 7.97 6.76
CA ILE A 410 20.60 8.38 5.46
C ILE A 410 19.10 8.11 5.40
N PRO A 411 18.25 9.11 5.06
CA PRO A 411 16.84 8.88 4.78
C PRO A 411 16.67 7.89 3.63
N ALA A 412 16.10 6.72 3.94
CA ALA A 412 15.82 5.70 2.93
C ALA A 412 14.38 5.20 3.00
N PHE A 413 13.84 4.87 1.83
CA PHE A 413 12.44 4.50 1.66
C PHE A 413 12.31 3.35 0.66
N GLY A 414 11.18 2.65 0.73
CA GLY A 414 10.86 1.60 -0.24
C GLY A 414 9.48 1.06 -0.02
N ALA A 415 9.01 0.28 -0.99
CA ALA A 415 7.69 -0.33 -0.94
C ALA A 415 7.49 -1.18 0.34
N ILE A 416 6.24 -1.29 0.76
CA ILE A 416 5.81 -2.20 1.82
C ILE A 416 4.91 -3.28 1.22
N TRP A 417 4.90 -4.45 1.85
CA TRP A 417 4.11 -5.61 1.42
C TRP A 417 2.84 -5.71 2.28
N ASP A 418 2.05 -4.65 2.24
CA ASP A 418 0.79 -4.48 2.99
C ASP A 418 -0.46 -4.47 2.09
N SER A 419 -0.27 -4.78 0.80
CA SER A 419 -1.34 -5.14 -0.14
C SER A 419 -2.15 -6.31 0.39
#